data_AF-A0A1R3I6H9-F1
#
_entry.id   AF-A0A1R3I6H9-F1
#
_cell.length_a   1.000
_cell.length_b   1.000
_cell.length_c   1.000
_cell.angle_alpha   90.00
_cell.angle_beta   90.00
_cell.angle_gamma   90.00
#
_symmetry.space_group_name_H-M   'P 1'
#
loop_
_entity.id
_entity.type
_entity.pdbx_description
1 polymer ?
#
loop_
_entity_poly.entity_id
_entity_poly.type
_entity_poly.pdbx_seq_one_letter_code
_entity_poly.pdbx_strand_id
1 'polypeptide(L)'
;MVQESTARWAAAPGNWNGEDSSKEIKDPRYSPTPLGYKKRYRYEDGNPKQIGRWILHEYRLSDSLIKNDMNYVLCCLRKNERGNKI
;
A
#
# COMPACT_ATOMS: atom_id res chain seq x y z
N MET A 1 19.69 -2.84 14.19
CA MET A 1 19.53 -3.45 12.86
C MET A 1 18.05 -3.35 12.50
N VAL A 2 17.64 -2.27 11.84
CA VAL A 2 16.25 -2.11 11.41
C VAL A 2 16.18 -2.73 10.01
N GLN A 3 15.62 -3.93 9.91
CA GLN A 3 15.18 -4.43 8.60
C GLN A 3 13.93 -3.64 8.23
N GLU A 4 14.11 -2.53 7.51
CA GLU A 4 13.02 -1.87 6.82
C GLU A 4 12.56 -2.80 5.70
N SER A 5 11.42 -3.47 5.89
CA SER A 5 10.84 -4.35 4.88
C SER A 5 10.17 -3.51 3.79
N THR A 6 10.96 -3.02 2.84
CA THR A 6 10.44 -2.54 1.56
C THR A 6 9.95 -3.75 0.78
N ALA A 7 8.73 -4.22 1.07
CA ALA A 7 8.05 -5.22 0.28
C ALA A 7 8.00 -4.75 -1.19
N ARG A 8 8.71 -5.47 -2.06
CA ARG A 8 8.71 -5.26 -3.52
C ARG A 8 7.77 -6.30 -4.10
N TRP A 9 6.71 -5.89 -4.77
CA TRP A 9 5.86 -6.83 -5.50
C TRP A 9 6.21 -6.75 -6.98
N ALA A 10 6.77 -7.83 -7.52
CA ALA A 10 7.04 -7.96 -8.94
C ALA A 10 5.73 -8.27 -9.68
N ALA A 11 5.29 -7.37 -10.54
CA ALA A 11 4.14 -7.56 -11.43
C ALA A 11 4.62 -7.32 -12.87
N ALA A 12 5.11 -8.37 -13.54
CA ALA A 12 5.76 -8.25 -14.84
C ALA A 12 4.89 -7.49 -15.85
N PRO A 13 5.41 -6.47 -16.58
CA PRO A 13 6.83 -6.07 -16.68
C PRO A 13 7.33 -5.01 -15.66
N GLY A 14 6.58 -4.66 -14.61
CA GLY A 14 6.95 -3.63 -13.64
C GLY A 14 6.98 -4.07 -12.18
N ASN A 15 7.30 -3.13 -11.30
CA ASN A 15 7.41 -3.35 -9.85
C ASN A 15 6.54 -2.36 -9.09
N TRP A 16 5.89 -2.84 -8.03
CA TRP A 16 5.27 -1.99 -7.02
C TRP A 16 6.26 -1.78 -5.87
N ASN A 17 6.71 -0.54 -5.70
CA ASN A 17 7.63 -0.16 -4.63
C ASN A 17 6.82 0.48 -3.49
N GLY A 18 6.95 -0.06 -2.28
CA GLY A 18 6.36 0.54 -1.07
C GLY A 18 7.07 1.85 -0.74
N GLU A 19 6.34 2.96 -0.65
CA GLU A 19 6.92 4.28 -0.41
C GLU A 19 7.00 4.64 1.08
N ASP A 20 6.12 4.08 1.91
CA ASP A 20 6.01 4.39 3.34
C ASP A 20 6.06 3.10 4.18
N SER A 21 6.42 3.26 5.47
CA SER A 21 6.08 2.27 6.49
C SER A 21 4.56 2.13 6.60
N SER A 22 4.10 0.92 6.93
CA SER A 22 2.66 0.64 7.07
C SER A 22 2.05 1.54 8.16
N LYS A 23 1.05 2.35 7.80
CA LYS A 23 0.39 3.30 8.72
C LYS A 23 -0.80 2.64 9.40
N GLU A 24 -0.93 2.82 10.71
CA GLU A 24 -2.07 2.33 11.48
C GLU A 24 -3.37 3.05 11.10
N ILE A 25 -4.47 2.29 11.04
CA ILE A 25 -5.82 2.80 10.95
C ILE A 25 -6.50 2.52 12.29
N LYS A 26 -7.06 3.56 12.93
CA LYS A 26 -7.75 3.46 14.23
C LYS A 26 -9.19 3.94 14.11
N ASP A 27 -10.10 3.42 14.94
CA ASP A 27 -11.43 4.03 15.09
C ASP A 27 -11.27 5.30 15.93
N PRO A 28 -11.70 6.48 15.46
CA PRO A 28 -11.60 7.72 16.24
C PRO A 28 -12.35 7.69 17.58
N ARG A 29 -13.35 6.82 17.72
CA ARG A 29 -14.23 6.70 18.90
C ARG A 29 -13.80 5.56 19.81
N TYR A 30 -13.12 4.56 19.28
CA TYR A 30 -12.70 3.36 20.01
C TYR A 30 -11.21 3.11 19.81
N SER A 31 -10.50 3.24 20.93
CA SER A 31 -9.32 2.47 21.29
C SER A 31 -7.93 2.93 20.80
N PRO A 32 -6.89 2.66 21.61
CA PRO A 32 -5.49 2.65 21.18
C PRO A 32 -5.12 1.56 20.15
N THR A 33 -5.93 0.50 20.00
CA THR A 33 -5.63 -0.64 19.10
C THR A 33 -6.00 -0.35 17.64
N PRO A 34 -5.09 -0.56 16.68
CA PRO A 34 -5.40 -0.40 15.26
C PRO A 34 -6.42 -1.41 14.74
N LEU A 35 -7.37 -0.93 13.94
CA LEU A 35 -8.25 -1.76 13.10
C LEU A 35 -7.46 -2.48 12.00
N GLY A 36 -6.37 -1.88 11.55
CA GLY A 36 -5.53 -2.43 10.51
C GLY A 36 -4.43 -1.48 10.08
N TYR A 37 -3.85 -1.78 8.94
CA TYR A 37 -2.69 -1.12 8.41
C TYR A 37 -2.90 -0.73 6.95
N LYS A 38 -2.41 0.44 6.57
CA LYS A 38 -2.40 0.95 5.21
C LYS A 38 -0.98 1.05 4.70
N LYS A 39 -0.71 0.53 3.51
CA LYS A 39 0.55 0.74 2.80
C LYS A 39 0.30 1.34 1.43
N ARG A 40 1.17 2.26 1.02
CA ARG A 40 1.13 2.90 -0.30
C ARG A 40 2.26 2.35 -1.15
N TYR A 41 1.92 1.94 -2.37
CA TYR A 41 2.86 1.51 -3.38
C TYR A 41 2.77 2.40 -4.62
N ARG A 42 3.90 2.55 -5.29
CA ARG A 42 4.05 3.20 -6.58
C ARG A 42 4.52 2.18 -7.61
N TYR A 43 3.90 2.20 -8.79
CA TYR A 43 4.33 1.39 -9.92
C TYR A 43 5.50 2.03 -10.67
N GLU A 44 6.46 1.19 -11.07
CA GLU A 44 7.60 1.54 -11.90
C GLU A 44 7.88 0.40 -12.90
N ASP A 45 7.95 0.72 -14.19
CA ASP A 45 8.19 -0.21 -15.31
C ASP A 45 9.41 0.19 -16.16
N GLY A 46 10.23 1.12 -15.65
CA GLY A 46 11.35 1.70 -16.40
C GLY A 46 10.95 2.77 -17.41
N ASN A 47 9.66 3.01 -17.67
CA ASN A 47 9.20 4.12 -18.50
C ASN A 47 9.12 5.41 -17.67
N PRO A 48 9.94 6.44 -17.95
CA PRO A 48 9.93 7.68 -17.18
C PRO A 48 8.56 8.37 -17.17
N LYS A 49 7.75 8.18 -18.22
CA LYS A 49 6.41 8.77 -18.30
C LYS A 49 5.43 8.13 -17.31
N GLN A 50 5.66 6.89 -16.86
CA GLN A 50 4.76 6.14 -15.97
C GLN A 50 5.14 6.25 -14.50
N ILE A 51 6.34 6.73 -14.18
CA ILE A 51 6.82 6.88 -12.79
C ILE A 51 5.80 7.69 -11.99
N GLY A 52 5.25 7.09 -10.92
CA GLY A 52 4.31 7.79 -10.04
C GLY A 52 2.91 7.99 -10.60
N ARG A 53 2.60 7.44 -11.78
CA ARG A 53 1.25 7.48 -12.36
C ARG A 53 0.31 6.49 -11.72
N TRP A 54 0.76 5.28 -11.40
CA TRP A 54 -0.10 4.30 -10.75
C TRP A 54 0.24 4.19 -9.29
N ILE A 55 -0.79 4.37 -8.45
CA ILE A 55 -0.71 4.31 -7.00
C ILE A 55 -1.64 3.20 -6.53
N LEU A 56 -1.10 2.30 -5.72
CA LEU A 56 -1.86 1.26 -5.05
C LEU A 56 -1.87 1.57 -3.56
N HIS A 57 -3.05 1.59 -2.96
CA HIS A 57 -3.19 1.54 -1.51
C HIS A 57 -3.65 0.14 -1.12
N GLU A 58 -2.85 -0.53 -0.30
CA GLU A 58 -3.19 -1.80 0.32
C GLU A 58 -3.67 -1.53 1.74
N TYR A 59 -4.73 -2.24 2.13
CA TYR A 59 -5.30 -2.24 3.47
C TYR A 59 -5.36 -3.67 3.98
N ARG A 60 -4.68 -3.93 5.10
CA ARG A 60 -4.69 -5.21 5.81
C ARG A 60 -5.40 -5.03 7.15
N LEU A 61 -6.26 -5.99 7.51
CA LEU A 61 -6.88 -6.02 8.83
C LEU A 61 -5.83 -6.38 9.91
N SER A 62 -5.95 -5.80 11.10
CA SER A 62 -5.09 -6.16 12.23
C SER A 62 -5.26 -7.64 12.59
N ASP A 63 -4.15 -8.35 12.82
CA ASP A 63 -4.12 -9.78 13.14
C ASP A 63 -4.99 -10.11 14.36
N SER A 64 -5.09 -9.18 15.31
CA SER A 64 -5.96 -9.28 16.49
C SER A 64 -7.47 -9.37 16.18
N LEU A 65 -7.90 -8.95 14.99
CA LEU A 65 -9.30 -8.95 14.55
C LEU A 65 -9.61 -10.11 13.59
N ILE A 66 -8.60 -10.84 13.14
CA ILE A 66 -8.73 -11.97 12.22
C ILE A 66 -9.07 -13.21 13.06
N LYS A 67 -10.28 -13.77 12.87
CA LYS A 67 -10.76 -14.93 13.64
C LYS A 67 -10.47 -16.29 12.99
N ASN A 68 -10.13 -16.31 11.71
CA ASN A 68 -9.87 -17.50 10.88
C ASN A 68 -8.67 -17.21 9.96
N ASP A 69 -8.17 -18.19 9.20
CA ASP A 69 -7.01 -18.03 8.28
C ASP A 69 -7.26 -17.16 7.02
N MET A 70 -8.18 -16.21 7.09
CA MET A 70 -8.53 -15.29 6.00
C MET A 70 -7.46 -14.22 5.85
N ASN A 71 -6.42 -14.50 5.06
CA ASN A 71 -5.31 -13.59 4.79
C ASN A 71 -5.54 -12.73 3.53
N TYR A 72 -6.63 -11.98 3.51
CA TYR A 72 -6.95 -11.08 2.40
C TYR A 72 -6.55 -9.63 2.71
N VAL A 73 -6.24 -8.88 1.67
CA VAL A 73 -6.04 -7.44 1.72
C VAL A 73 -7.01 -6.75 0.76
N LEU A 74 -7.46 -5.55 1.13
CA LEU A 74 -8.20 -4.68 0.22
C LEU A 74 -7.22 -3.78 -0.53
N CYS A 75 -7.32 -3.78 -1.84
CA CYS A 75 -6.46 -3.00 -2.73
C CYS A 75 -7.27 -1.92 -3.45
N CYS A 76 -6.84 -0.67 -3.34
CA CYS A 76 -7.37 0.45 -4.13
C CYS A 76 -6.32 0.91 -5.13
N LEU A 77 -6.53 0.58 -6.40
CA LEU A 77 -5.68 1.05 -7.50
C LEU A 77 -6.23 2.36 -8.06
N ARG A 78 -5.36 3.36 -8.24
CA ARG A 78 -5.73 4.61 -8.92
C ARG A 78 -4.62 5.10 -9.84
N LYS A 79 -5.03 5.87 -10.86
CA LYS A 79 -4.12 6.66 -11.70
C LYS A 79 -3.99 8.08 -11.13
N ASN A 80 -2.80 8.63 -11.19
CA ASN A 80 -2.43 9.94 -10.69
C ASN A 80 -2.31 10.90 -11.89
N GLU A 81 -3.02 12.01 -11.84
CA GLU A 81 -3.12 12.96 -12.96
C GLU A 81 -1.97 13.96 -13.04
N ARG A 82 -0.88 13.77 -12.28
CA ARG A 82 0.26 14.69 -12.20
C ARG A 82 0.95 14.99 -13.54
N GLY A 83 0.59 14.30 -14.63
CA GLY A 83 1.08 14.55 -15.99
C GLY A 83 0.14 15.34 -16.92
N ASN A 84 -1.02 15.83 -16.44
CA ASN A 84 -2.01 16.55 -17.25
C ASN A 84 -2.09 18.05 -16.96
N LYS A 85 -1.08 18.64 -16.32
CA LYS A 85 -0.97 20.10 -16.28
C LYS A 85 -0.56 20.58 -17.69
N ILE A 86 -1.57 21.00 -18.45
CA ILE A 86 -1.43 21.84 -19.65
C ILE A 86 -1.04 23.24 -19.19
#